data_AF-A0A348XGG6-F1
#
_entry.id   AF-A0A348XGG6-F1
#
_cell.length_a   1.000
_cell.length_b   1.000
_cell.length_c   1.000
_cell.angle_alpha   90.00
_cell.angle_beta   90.00
_cell.angle_gamma   90.00
#
_symmetry.space_group_name_H-M   'P 1'
#
loop_
_entity.id
_entity.type
_entity.pdbx_description
1 polymer ?
#
loop_
_entity_poly.entity_id
_entity_poly.type
_entity_poly.pdbx_seq_one_letter_code
_entity_poly.pdbx_strand_id
1 'polypeptide(L)'
;IAWASDEFHLATNDAGDIVGYGQDGFAYVNIGLDVSVPLTFIPEELGSWDVHGGVKYWHTDEDVIPGNPEDNFVTGTIGIGTSF
;
A
#
# COMPACT_ATOMS: atom_id res chain seq x y z
N ILE A 1 -12.21 -11.44 -4.00
CA ILE A 1 -12.48 -11.29 -2.54
C ILE A 1 -11.97 -9.91 -2.13
N ALA A 2 -12.66 -9.22 -1.22
CA ALA A 2 -12.21 -7.94 -0.67
C ALA A 2 -11.63 -8.17 0.72
N TRP A 3 -10.46 -7.59 1.01
CA TRP A 3 -9.81 -7.68 2.31
C TRP A 3 -9.33 -6.29 2.72
N ALA A 4 -9.53 -5.95 4.00
CA ALA A 4 -8.90 -4.80 4.61
C ALA A 4 -7.41 -5.13 4.80
N SER A 5 -6.54 -4.25 4.33
CA SER A 5 -5.09 -4.38 4.46
C SER A 5 -4.59 -3.32 5.43
N ASP A 6 -4.07 -3.79 6.57
CA ASP A 6 -3.28 -2.97 7.48
C ASP A 6 -1.82 -3.34 7.26
N GLU A 7 -1.02 -2.38 6.79
CA GLU A 7 0.41 -2.58 6.55
C GLU A 7 1.21 -1.68 7.51
N PHE A 8 1.85 -2.30 8.51
CA PHE A 8 2.74 -1.60 9.44
C PHE A 8 4.15 -1.58 8.86
N HIS A 9 4.57 -0.41 8.37
CA HIS A 9 5.89 -0.22 7.77
C HIS A 9 6.79 0.53 8.74
N LEU A 10 7.85 -0.16 9.21
CA LEU A 10 8.93 0.45 9.98
C LEU A 10 10.00 0.90 8.99
N ALA A 11 10.13 2.21 8.75
CA ALA A 11 11.28 2.72 8.02
C ALA A 11 12.55 2.50 8.87
N THR A 12 13.65 2.05 8.27
CA THR A 12 14.96 1.95 8.93
C THR A 12 16.01 2.77 8.21
N ASN A 13 16.91 3.45 8.93
CA ASN A 13 18.06 4.12 8.28
C ASN A 13 19.15 3.10 7.92
N ASP A 14 20.21 3.56 7.26
CA ASP A 14 21.36 2.74 6.87
C ASP A 14 22.12 2.13 8.06
N ALA A 15 21.88 2.62 9.28
CA ALA A 15 22.40 2.05 10.53
C ALA A 15 21.48 0.96 11.13
N GLY A 16 20.36 0.64 10.47
CA GLY A 16 19.37 -0.33 10.92
C GLY A 16 18.49 0.15 12.09
N ASP A 17 18.53 1.46 12.39
CA ASP A 17 17.66 2.08 13.38
C ASP A 17 16.27 2.31 12.80
N ILE A 18 15.23 2.11 13.60
CA ILE A 18 13.84 2.35 13.20
C ILE A 18 13.63 3.87 13.10
N VAL A 19 13.65 4.40 11.88
CA VAL A 19 13.34 5.80 11.56
C VAL A 19 11.88 6.03 11.16
N GLY A 20 11.01 5.01 11.26
CA GLY A 20 9.55 5.18 11.21
C GLY A 20 9.02 5.98 12.41
N TYR A 21 9.87 6.15 13.42
CA TYR A 21 9.76 7.18 14.43
C TYR A 21 11.01 8.06 14.25
N GLY A 22 10.86 9.31 13.86
CA GLY A 22 11.97 10.24 13.96
C GLY A 22 12.47 10.27 15.41
N GLN A 23 13.69 10.74 15.65
CA GLN A 23 14.20 10.93 17.01
C GLN A 23 13.29 11.83 17.88
N ASP A 24 12.27 12.47 17.30
CA ASP A 24 11.25 13.31 17.95
C ASP A 24 9.76 13.08 17.50
N GLY A 25 9.37 12.07 16.68
CA GLY A 25 7.98 12.04 16.18
C GLY A 25 7.51 10.86 15.31
N PHE A 26 6.20 10.81 15.01
CA PHE A 26 5.51 9.79 14.20
C PHE A 26 5.70 10.05 12.69
N ALA A 27 6.13 9.08 11.88
CA ALA A 27 6.38 9.33 10.45
C ALA A 27 5.12 9.16 9.57
N TYR A 28 4.53 7.96 9.55
CA TYR A 28 3.29 7.70 8.81
C TYR A 28 2.60 6.37 9.20
N VAL A 29 1.32 6.26 8.87
CA VAL A 29 0.52 5.03 8.89
C VAL A 29 -0.45 5.06 7.71
N ASN A 30 -0.89 3.90 7.23
CA ASN A 30 -1.96 3.83 6.24
C ASN A 30 -2.98 2.75 6.60
N ILE A 31 -4.18 2.94 6.07
CA ILE A 31 -5.25 1.94 6.08
C ILE A 31 -5.79 1.80 4.66
N GLY A 32 -6.04 0.56 4.23
CA GLY A 32 -6.40 0.26 2.86
C GLY A 32 -7.49 -0.79 2.69
N LEU A 33 -8.09 -0.76 1.51
CA LEU A 33 -8.94 -1.81 0.99
C LEU A 33 -8.39 -2.27 -0.35
N ASP A 34 -8.17 -3.57 -0.49
CA ASP A 34 -7.81 -4.20 -1.74
C ASP A 34 -8.92 -5.15 -2.22
N VAL A 35 -9.18 -5.13 -3.52
CA VAL A 35 -10.14 -6.01 -4.18
C VAL A 35 -9.46 -6.71 -5.35
N SER A 36 -9.76 -8.01 -5.50
CA SER A 36 -9.38 -8.79 -6.67
C SER A 36 -10.59 -9.56 -7.20
N VAL A 37 -10.74 -9.53 -8.53
CA VAL A 37 -11.83 -10.15 -9.29
C VAL A 37 -11.24 -11.07 -10.35
N PRO A 38 -11.51 -12.40 -10.28
CA PRO A 38 -11.09 -13.35 -11.30
C PRO A 38 -11.73 -13.04 -12.66
N LEU A 39 -10.95 -13.13 -13.73
CA LEU A 39 -11.42 -12.95 -15.11
C LEU A 39 -11.87 -14.29 -15.69
N THR A 40 -13.09 -14.71 -15.33
CA THR A 40 -13.66 -16.02 -15.71
C THR A 40 -13.96 -16.18 -17.20
N PHE A 41 -13.79 -15.13 -18.01
CA PHE A 41 -13.95 -15.19 -19.46
C PHE A 41 -12.67 -15.61 -20.20
N ILE A 42 -11.52 -15.65 -19.51
CA ILE A 42 -10.27 -16.14 -20.07
C ILE A 42 -10.22 -17.67 -19.87
N PRO A 43 -9.96 -18.46 -20.93
CA PRO A 43 -9.85 -19.91 -20.81
C PRO A 43 -8.78 -20.32 -19.78
N GLU A 44 -9.09 -21.32 -18.94
CA GLU A 44 -8.17 -21.83 -17.92
C GLU A 44 -6.84 -22.38 -18.50
N GLU A 45 -6.86 -22.82 -19.76
CA GLU A 45 -5.67 -23.26 -20.52
C GLU A 45 -4.61 -22.16 -20.66
N LEU A 46 -5.02 -20.90 -20.55
CA LEU A 46 -4.16 -19.71 -20.62
C LEU A 46 -3.73 -19.21 -19.24
N GLY A 47 -3.97 -20.00 -18.18
CA GLY A 47 -3.69 -19.65 -16.80
C GLY A 47 -4.90 -19.03 -16.08
N SER A 48 -4.74 -18.78 -14.78
CA SER A 48 -5.72 -18.02 -13.99
C SER A 48 -5.40 -16.54 -14.08
N TRP A 49 -6.41 -15.72 -14.37
CA TRP A 49 -6.27 -14.28 -14.53
C TRP A 49 -7.18 -13.52 -13.56
N ASP A 50 -6.72 -12.36 -13.11
CA ASP A 50 -7.51 -11.46 -12.27
C ASP A 50 -7.24 -9.98 -12.61
N VAL A 51 -8.23 -9.13 -12.34
CA VAL A 51 -8.04 -7.69 -12.18
C VAL A 51 -8.09 -7.39 -10.69
N HIS A 52 -7.14 -6.58 -10.23
CA HIS A 52 -7.11 -6.13 -8.86
C HIS A 52 -6.87 -4.63 -8.79
N GLY A 53 -7.27 -4.06 -7.67
CA GLY A 53 -7.04 -2.66 -7.36
C GLY A 53 -7.29 -2.40 -5.90
N GLY A 54 -6.78 -1.26 -5.44
CA GLY A 54 -6.85 -0.90 -4.04
C GLY A 54 -6.89 0.60 -3.86
N VAL A 55 -7.34 1.00 -2.68
CA VAL A 55 -7.30 2.37 -2.20
C VAL A 55 -6.66 2.36 -0.82
N LYS A 56 -5.67 3.22 -0.61
CA LYS A 56 -5.02 3.41 0.69
C LYS A 56 -5.13 4.88 1.10
N TYR A 57 -5.55 5.10 2.34
CA TYR A 57 -5.47 6.39 3.01
C TYR A 57 -4.19 6.43 3.83
N TRP A 58 -3.38 7.46 3.64
CA TRP A 58 -2.13 7.70 4.35
C TRP A 58 -2.32 8.87 5.32
N HIS A 59 -1.89 8.66 6.56
CA HIS A 59 -1.67 9.71 7.54
C HIS A 59 -0.16 9.81 7.76
N THR A 60 0.38 11.01 7.59
CA THR A 60 1.80 11.34 7.64
C THR A 60 1.98 12.58 8.51
N ASP A 61 3.21 12.86 8.92
CA ASP A 61 3.55 14.04 9.71
C ASP A 61 4.56 14.90 8.91
N GLU A 62 4.13 16.08 8.46
CA GLU A 62 4.98 17.01 7.72
C GLU A 62 6.18 17.52 8.54
N ASP A 63 6.08 17.54 9.87
CA ASP A 63 7.16 17.99 10.75
C ASP A 63 8.32 16.99 10.77
N VAL A 64 8.05 15.72 10.45
CA VAL A 64 9.04 14.63 10.44
C VAL A 64 9.55 14.34 9.02
N ILE A 65 8.79 14.70 7.97
CA ILE A 65 9.13 14.42 6.56
C ILE A 65 9.37 15.74 5.80
N PRO A 66 10.64 16.18 5.63
CA PRO A 66 10.96 17.44 4.97
C PRO A 66 10.48 17.47 3.52
N GLY A 67 9.61 18.43 3.19
CA GLY A 67 9.07 18.62 1.84
C GLY A 67 7.84 17.77 1.52
N ASN A 68 7.22 17.15 2.53
CA ASN A 68 5.91 16.54 2.38
C ASN A 68 4.85 17.64 2.09
N PRO A 69 4.09 17.56 0.99
CA PRO A 69 3.15 18.62 0.64
C PRO A 69 1.87 18.61 1.48
N GLU A 70 1.50 17.46 2.08
CA GLU A 70 0.23 17.26 2.79
C GLU A 70 0.37 16.17 3.89
N ASP A 71 -0.19 16.41 5.07
CA ASP A 71 -0.21 15.43 6.18
C ASP A 71 -1.04 14.18 5.88
N ASN A 72 -1.93 14.22 4.90
CA ASN A 72 -2.80 13.10 4.59
C ASN A 72 -3.06 13.04 3.09
N PHE A 73 -2.92 11.86 2.49
CA PHE A 73 -3.22 11.68 1.07
C PHE A 73 -3.79 10.29 0.77
N VAL A 74 -4.45 10.16 -0.37
CA VAL A 74 -5.04 8.90 -0.84
C VAL A 74 -4.31 8.41 -2.09
N THR A 75 -3.93 7.13 -2.09
CA THR A 75 -3.34 6.46 -3.25
C THR A 75 -4.29 5.40 -3.78
N GLY A 76 -4.42 5.30 -5.11
CA GLY A 76 -5.14 4.23 -5.79
C GLY A 76 -4.21 3.33 -6.60
N THR A 77 -4.52 2.04 -6.66
CA THR A 77 -3.80 1.05 -7.48
C THR A 77 -4.77 0.31 -8.40
N ILE A 78 -4.30 -0.06 -9.58
CA ILE A 78 -5.00 -0.95 -10.50
C ILE A 78 -3.97 -1.85 -11.20
N GLY A 79 -4.28 -3.12 -11.37
CA GLY A 79 -3.39 -4.11 -11.92
C GLY A 79 -4.11 -5.32 -12.51
N ILE A 80 -3.34 -6.12 -13.25
CA ILE A 80 -3.75 -7.39 -13.84
C ILE A 80 -2.78 -8.45 -13.34
N GLY A 81 -3.30 -9.56 -12.82
CA GLY A 81 -2.50 -10.71 -12.36
C GLY A 81 -2.72 -11.93 -13.27
N THR A 82 -1.69 -12.77 -13.35
CA THR A 82 -1.77 -14.08 -14.03
C THR A 82 -0.88 -15.11 -13.33
N SER A 83 -1.31 -16.37 -13.30
CA SER A 83 -0.55 -17.52 -12.79
C SER A 83 -0.74 -18.75 -13.68
N PHE A 84 0.33 -19.53 -13.87
CA PHE A 84 0.41 -20.70 -14.76
C PHE A 84 0.95 -21.94 -14.03
#